data_AF-A0A9P9DII3-F1
#
_entry.id   AF-A0A9P9DII3-F1
#
_cell.length_a   1.000
_cell.length_b   1.000
_cell.length_c   1.000
_cell.angle_alpha   90.00
_cell.angle_beta   90.00
_cell.angle_gamma   90.00
#
_symmetry.space_group_name_H-M   'P 1'
#
loop_
_entity.id
_entity.type
_entity.pdbx_description
1 polymer ?
#
loop_
_entity_poly.entity_id
_entity_poly.type
_entity_poly.pdbx_seq_one_letter_code
_entity_poly.pdbx_strand_id
1 'polypeptide(L)'
;MELPQSQSSVPFRVWTAPTNSSLLSLCAQEVFGSFIASILDIVDDVGSIDIQETRDFRLESSFVSEIVKLFTERQLGSREDALLCVLPPMIPRLGLPSTESAVAAARRNANQHRRRDAWKQAEAVLRWALRICTEAQPSHAGADRPILAREHTERAAISLGELYRSALQGNDSTKEFGLDGIKWLSKQEPGRNPQLPVAVREIIDRYSDIAKGVDAHGN
;
A
#
# COMPACT_ATOMS: atom_id res chain seq x y z
N MET A 1 14.49 18.19 46.52
CA MET A 1 15.23 17.84 45.29
C MET A 1 14.34 16.86 44.55
N GLU A 2 13.44 17.37 43.72
CA GLU A 2 12.44 16.59 43.01
C GLU A 2 13.04 16.09 41.69
N LEU A 3 12.94 14.79 41.44
CA LEU A 3 13.32 14.18 40.17
C LEU A 3 12.24 14.51 39.12
N PRO A 4 12.60 14.98 37.91
CA PRO A 4 11.63 15.23 36.87
C PRO A 4 11.11 13.91 36.31
N GLN A 5 9.82 13.64 36.54
CA GLN A 5 9.07 12.61 35.84
C GLN A 5 8.75 13.10 34.43
N SER A 6 9.49 12.64 33.43
CA SER A 6 9.03 12.67 32.03
C SER A 6 8.80 11.25 31.54
N GLN A 7 7.67 10.67 31.91
CA GLN A 7 7.16 9.49 31.20
C GLN A 7 6.20 9.98 30.12
N SER A 8 6.71 10.20 28.92
CA SER A 8 5.87 10.17 27.73
C SER A 8 5.43 8.72 27.54
N SER A 9 4.29 8.35 28.11
CA SER A 9 3.70 7.02 27.93
C SER A 9 3.16 6.90 26.51
N VAL A 10 3.99 6.36 25.61
CA VAL A 10 3.49 5.87 24.33
C VAL A 10 2.51 4.73 24.67
N PRO A 11 1.25 4.76 24.19
CA PRO A 11 0.28 3.73 24.54
C PRO A 11 0.75 2.36 24.03
N PHE A 12 1.07 1.45 24.97
CA PHE A 12 1.42 0.08 24.65
C PHE A 12 0.15 -0.69 24.28
N ARG A 13 0.05 -1.15 23.03
CA ARG A 13 -1.10 -1.91 22.55
C ARG A 13 -0.83 -3.39 22.75
N VAL A 14 -1.44 -3.97 23.78
CA VAL A 14 -1.38 -5.41 24.03
C VAL A 14 -2.41 -6.11 23.14
N TRP A 15 -1.98 -7.12 22.40
CA TRP A 15 -2.87 -8.04 21.70
C TRP A 15 -2.85 -9.40 22.41
N THR A 16 -4.03 -9.98 22.63
CA THR A 16 -4.18 -11.31 23.19
C THR A 16 -5.02 -12.16 22.25
N ALA A 17 -4.69 -13.44 22.14
CA ALA A 17 -5.43 -14.42 21.37
C ALA A 17 -5.58 -15.71 22.19
N PRO A 18 -6.77 -16.32 22.26
CA PRO A 18 -6.93 -17.62 22.90
C PRO A 18 -6.17 -18.68 22.10
N THR A 19 -5.56 -19.64 22.80
CA THR A 19 -4.83 -20.75 22.18
C THR A 19 -5.16 -22.07 22.86
N ASN A 20 -5.24 -23.13 22.04
CA ASN A 20 -5.38 -24.51 22.51
C ASN A 20 -4.04 -25.25 22.50
N SER A 21 -2.94 -24.55 22.21
CA SER A 21 -1.59 -25.11 22.13
C SER A 21 -1.09 -25.54 23.51
N SER A 22 -0.35 -26.65 23.53
CA SER A 22 0.31 -27.10 24.77
C SER A 22 1.41 -26.11 25.19
N LEU A 23 1.76 -26.09 26.48
CA LEU A 23 2.87 -25.26 26.98
C LEU A 23 4.18 -25.56 26.23
N LEU A 24 4.46 -26.83 25.95
CA LEU A 24 5.65 -27.24 25.19
C LEU A 24 5.65 -26.64 23.77
N SER A 25 4.49 -26.63 23.11
CA SER A 25 4.33 -26.00 21.80
C SER A 25 4.60 -24.50 21.87
N LEU A 26 4.01 -23.81 22.85
CA LEU A 26 4.24 -22.37 23.06
C LEU A 26 5.73 -22.06 23.28
N CYS A 27 6.44 -22.87 24.08
CA CYS A 27 7.89 -22.73 24.25
C CYS A 27 8.66 -22.91 22.93
N ALA A 28 8.30 -23.91 22.12
CA ALA A 28 8.94 -24.12 20.82
C ALA A 28 8.70 -22.94 19.86
N GLN A 29 7.49 -22.37 19.88
CA GLN A 29 7.14 -21.18 19.10
C GLN A 29 7.92 -19.95 19.58
N GLU A 30 8.09 -19.76 20.88
CA GLU A 30 8.86 -18.63 21.43
C GLU A 30 10.35 -18.73 21.10
N VAL A 31 10.93 -19.93 21.12
CA VAL A 31 12.29 -20.19 20.64
C VAL A 31 12.42 -19.88 19.14
N PHE A 32 11.44 -20.30 18.34
CA PHE A 32 11.41 -19.99 16.90
C PHE A 32 11.31 -18.47 16.65
N GLY A 33 10.42 -17.77 17.34
CA GLY A 33 10.28 -16.32 17.25
C GLY A 33 11.56 -15.58 17.63
N SER A 34 12.24 -16.04 18.68
CA SER A 34 13.54 -15.50 19.11
C SER A 34 14.65 -15.71 18.07
N PHE A 35 14.64 -16.88 17.41
CA PHE A 35 15.55 -17.18 16.31
C PHE A 35 15.30 -16.26 15.11
N ILE A 36 14.02 -16.06 14.72
CA ILE A 36 13.65 -15.12 13.65
C ILE A 36 14.10 -13.71 13.99
N ALA A 37 13.83 -13.23 15.21
CA ALA A 37 14.29 -11.91 15.67
C ALA A 37 15.81 -11.76 15.52
N SER A 38 16.57 -12.77 15.94
CA SER A 38 18.04 -12.77 15.85
C SER A 38 18.55 -12.76 14.42
N ILE A 39 17.91 -13.49 13.50
CA ILE A 39 18.27 -13.47 12.07
C ILE A 39 17.98 -12.11 11.45
N LEU A 40 16.84 -11.52 11.79
CA LEU A 40 16.43 -10.21 11.28
C LEU A 40 17.33 -9.06 11.76
N ASP A 41 18.11 -9.27 12.82
CA ASP A 41 19.16 -8.33 13.23
C ASP A 41 20.41 -8.38 12.36
N ILE A 42 20.58 -9.47 11.59
CA ILE A 42 21.73 -9.70 10.71
C ILE A 42 21.34 -9.48 9.23
N VAL A 43 20.08 -9.72 8.88
CA VAL A 43 19.58 -9.60 7.51
C VAL A 43 19.16 -8.16 7.23
N ASP A 44 19.84 -7.51 6.29
CA ASP A 44 19.57 -6.12 5.91
C ASP A 44 18.35 -5.96 4.98
N ASP A 45 18.00 -7.00 4.20
CA ASP A 45 16.89 -6.98 3.25
C ASP A 45 15.95 -8.18 3.45
N VAL A 46 14.72 -7.90 3.84
CA VAL A 46 13.63 -8.87 4.03
C VAL A 46 12.68 -8.97 2.84
N GLY A 47 13.12 -8.41 1.69
CA GLY A 47 12.40 -8.41 0.44
C GLY A 47 11.36 -7.29 0.35
N SER A 48 10.80 -7.13 -0.85
CA SER A 48 9.81 -6.09 -1.13
C SER A 48 8.38 -6.53 -0.80
N ILE A 49 7.56 -5.58 -0.38
CA ILE A 49 6.11 -5.73 -0.33
C ILE A 49 5.54 -5.64 -1.77
N ASP A 50 4.69 -6.60 -2.14
CA ASP A 50 3.97 -6.64 -3.41
C ASP A 50 2.45 -6.58 -3.19
N ILE A 51 1.70 -6.48 -4.29
CA ILE A 51 0.24 -6.52 -4.28
C ILE A 51 -0.26 -7.91 -4.61
N GLN A 52 -1.08 -8.43 -3.71
CA GLN A 52 -1.86 -9.62 -3.95
C GLN A 52 -3.26 -9.23 -4.43
N GLU A 53 -3.56 -9.63 -5.66
CA GLU A 53 -4.84 -9.38 -6.31
C GLU A 53 -5.77 -10.57 -6.06
N THR A 54 -6.57 -10.49 -4.99
CA THR A 54 -7.57 -11.52 -4.68
C THR A 54 -8.97 -11.02 -5.03
N ARG A 55 -9.94 -11.07 -4.10
CA ARG A 55 -11.21 -10.33 -4.23
C ARG A 55 -11.00 -8.84 -4.00
N ASP A 56 -10.10 -8.53 -3.07
CA ASP A 56 -9.60 -7.19 -2.77
C ASP A 56 -8.08 -7.16 -2.96
N PHE A 57 -7.54 -5.95 -3.15
CA PHE A 57 -6.11 -5.71 -3.16
C PHE A 57 -5.58 -5.62 -1.73
N ARG A 58 -4.53 -6.39 -1.45
CA ARG A 58 -3.81 -6.34 -0.19
C ARG A 58 -2.31 -6.34 -0.43
N LEU A 59 -1.58 -5.77 0.52
CA LEU A 59 -0.14 -5.87 0.55
C LEU A 59 0.28 -7.23 1.07
N GLU A 60 1.25 -7.84 0.40
CA GLU A 60 1.81 -9.13 0.74
C GLU A 60 3.34 -9.01 0.80
N SER A 61 3.92 -9.58 1.86
CA SER A 61 5.36 -9.85 1.93
C SER A 61 5.55 -11.33 1.64
N SER A 62 6.24 -11.65 0.55
CA SER A 62 6.57 -13.04 0.21
C SER A 62 7.39 -13.70 1.32
N PHE A 63 8.29 -12.94 1.95
CA PHE A 63 9.10 -13.42 3.06
C PHE A 63 8.25 -13.81 4.27
N VAL A 64 7.27 -12.99 4.68
CA VAL A 64 6.30 -13.37 5.72
C VAL A 64 5.53 -14.63 5.33
N SER A 65 5.01 -14.68 4.10
CA SER A 65 4.24 -15.81 3.60
C SER A 65 5.06 -17.10 3.61
N GLU A 66 6.34 -17.05 3.25
CA GLU A 66 7.26 -18.19 3.28
C GLU A 66 7.59 -18.65 4.71
N ILE A 67 7.87 -17.73 5.63
CA ILE A 67 8.13 -18.09 7.04
C ILE A 67 6.88 -18.71 7.68
N VAL A 68 5.69 -18.14 7.45
CA VAL A 68 4.42 -18.69 7.94
C VAL A 68 4.18 -20.08 7.36
N LYS A 69 4.42 -20.27 6.07
CA LYS A 69 4.31 -21.57 5.42
C LYS A 69 5.27 -22.59 6.06
N LEU A 70 6.55 -22.25 6.19
CA LEU A 70 7.55 -23.11 6.82
C LEU A 70 7.17 -23.49 8.26
N PHE A 71 6.70 -22.54 9.06
CA PHE A 71 6.25 -22.78 10.42
C PHE A 71 5.13 -23.84 10.47
N THR A 72 4.13 -23.71 9.59
CA THR A 72 3.02 -24.66 9.52
C THR A 72 3.42 -26.02 8.98
N GLU A 73 4.26 -26.08 7.93
CA GLU A 73 4.77 -27.33 7.34
C GLU A 73 5.65 -28.11 8.32
N ARG A 74 6.35 -27.40 9.21
CA ARG A 74 7.14 -28.01 10.30
C ARG A 74 6.33 -28.30 11.55
N GLN A 75 5.00 -28.16 11.49
CA GLN A 75 4.07 -28.49 12.57
C GLN A 75 4.37 -27.75 13.89
N LEU A 76 4.94 -26.55 13.80
CA LEU A 76 5.19 -25.71 14.98
C LEU A 76 3.89 -25.09 15.52
N GLY A 77 2.84 -25.04 14.72
CA GLY A 77 1.51 -24.60 15.10
C GLY A 77 0.61 -24.36 13.90
N SER A 78 -0.55 -23.79 14.18
CA SER A 78 -1.48 -23.32 13.15
C SER A 78 -0.93 -22.13 12.38
N ARG A 79 -1.64 -21.71 11.32
CA ARG A 79 -1.30 -20.48 10.60
C ARG A 79 -1.46 -19.25 11.49
N GLU A 80 -2.43 -19.25 12.38
CA GLU A 80 -2.69 -18.19 13.35
C GLU A 80 -1.54 -18.11 14.37
N ASP A 81 -1.09 -19.25 14.90
CA ASP A 81 0.08 -19.31 15.79
C ASP A 81 1.34 -18.80 15.08
N ALA A 82 1.52 -19.18 13.81
CA ALA A 82 2.63 -18.71 12.99
C ALA A 82 2.62 -17.17 12.88
N LEU A 83 1.47 -16.57 12.56
CA LEU A 83 1.34 -15.12 12.45
C LEU A 83 1.63 -14.41 13.78
N LEU A 84 1.15 -14.97 14.90
CA LEU A 84 1.38 -14.41 16.24
C LEU A 84 2.85 -14.52 16.68
N CYS A 85 3.54 -15.58 16.27
CA CYS A 85 4.95 -15.80 16.59
C CYS A 85 5.88 -14.96 15.69
N VAL A 86 5.57 -14.87 14.41
CA VAL A 86 6.46 -14.38 13.35
C VAL A 86 6.28 -12.89 13.09
N LEU A 87 5.05 -12.38 13.09
CA LEU A 87 4.82 -10.97 12.76
C LEU A 87 5.44 -9.99 13.76
N PRO A 88 5.35 -10.18 15.10
CA PRO A 88 5.89 -9.21 16.04
C PRO A 88 7.37 -8.87 15.82
N PRO A 89 8.30 -9.85 15.67
CA PRO A 89 9.70 -9.52 15.39
C PRO A 89 9.92 -8.98 13.96
N MET A 90 9.05 -9.30 13.01
CA MET A 90 9.20 -8.85 11.61
C MET A 90 8.65 -7.46 11.34
N ILE A 91 7.60 -7.01 12.03
CA ILE A 91 6.93 -5.73 11.79
C ILE A 91 7.89 -4.53 11.75
N PRO A 92 8.86 -4.38 12.68
CA PRO A 92 9.80 -3.26 12.65
C PRO A 92 10.73 -3.28 11.43
N ARG A 93 11.01 -4.47 10.89
CA ARG A 93 11.99 -4.72 9.83
C ARG A 93 11.38 -4.74 8.43
N LEU A 94 10.13 -5.19 8.31
CA LEU A 94 9.38 -5.19 7.06
C LEU A 94 9.11 -3.78 6.53
N GLY A 95 9.28 -2.76 7.38
CA GLY A 95 8.66 -1.46 7.19
C GLY A 95 7.15 -1.63 7.24
N LEU A 96 6.50 -1.16 8.31
CA LEU A 96 5.04 -1.20 8.39
C LEU A 96 4.44 -0.82 7.04
N PRO A 97 3.48 -1.60 6.47
CA PRO A 97 2.87 -1.28 5.19
C PRO A 97 2.41 0.18 5.24
N SER A 98 3.18 1.02 4.58
CA SER A 98 3.02 2.47 4.62
C SER A 98 2.30 2.86 3.35
N THR A 99 1.70 4.05 3.37
CA THR A 99 1.15 4.63 2.15
C THR A 99 2.20 4.69 1.04
N GLU A 100 3.47 4.90 1.39
CA GLU A 100 4.58 4.85 0.43
C GLU A 100 4.77 3.47 -0.20
N SER A 101 4.92 2.42 0.62
CA SER A 101 5.16 1.07 0.11
C SER A 101 3.97 0.56 -0.68
N ALA A 102 2.74 0.94 -0.29
CA ALA A 102 1.52 0.67 -1.03
C ALA A 102 1.54 1.31 -2.43
N VAL A 103 1.85 2.61 -2.53
CA VAL A 103 1.93 3.32 -3.81
C VAL A 103 3.06 2.77 -4.67
N ALA A 104 4.22 2.46 -4.07
CA ALA A 104 5.35 1.88 -4.80
C ALA A 104 5.02 0.50 -5.37
N ALA A 105 4.40 -0.39 -4.59
CA ALA A 105 3.95 -1.70 -5.03
C ALA A 105 2.88 -1.58 -6.13
N ALA A 106 1.90 -0.67 -5.95
CA ALA A 106 0.86 -0.41 -6.94
C ALA A 106 1.41 0.06 -8.28
N ARG A 107 2.43 0.93 -8.26
CA ARG A 107 3.09 1.39 -9.48
C ARG A 107 3.84 0.26 -10.18
N ARG A 108 4.54 -0.61 -9.45
CA ARG A 108 5.23 -1.77 -10.03
C ARG A 108 4.23 -2.73 -10.67
N ASN A 109 3.19 -3.10 -9.93
CA ASN A 109 2.15 -4.02 -10.36
C ASN A 109 1.36 -3.45 -11.57
N ALA A 110 0.95 -2.18 -11.52
CA ALA A 110 0.26 -1.53 -12.64
C ALA A 110 1.12 -1.45 -13.90
N ASN A 111 2.44 -1.23 -13.77
CA ASN A 111 3.35 -1.28 -14.90
C ASN A 111 3.45 -2.69 -15.51
N GLN A 112 3.40 -3.74 -14.69
CA GLN A 112 3.37 -5.12 -15.18
C GLN A 112 2.09 -5.42 -15.95
N HIS A 113 0.93 -4.97 -15.46
CA HIS A 113 -0.34 -5.07 -16.17
C HIS A 113 -0.35 -4.29 -17.48
N ARG A 114 0.14 -3.04 -17.46
CA ARG A 114 0.25 -2.21 -18.65
C ARG A 114 1.11 -2.88 -19.74
N ARG A 115 2.23 -3.51 -19.36
CA ARG A 115 3.09 -4.26 -20.31
C ARG A 115 2.40 -5.49 -20.91
N ARG A 116 1.29 -5.95 -20.33
CA ARG A 116 0.48 -7.08 -20.79
C ARG A 116 -0.84 -6.61 -21.44
N ASP A 117 -0.96 -5.31 -21.75
CA ASP A 117 -2.19 -4.67 -22.25
C ASP A 117 -3.42 -4.85 -21.34
N ALA A 118 -3.19 -5.15 -20.06
CA ALA A 118 -4.21 -5.33 -19.04
C ALA A 118 -4.58 -3.98 -18.39
N TRP A 119 -5.07 -3.04 -19.20
CA TRP A 119 -5.30 -1.64 -18.81
C TRP A 119 -6.25 -1.48 -17.61
N LYS A 120 -7.34 -2.25 -17.59
CA LYS A 120 -8.33 -2.21 -16.50
C LYS A 120 -7.75 -2.69 -15.17
N GLN A 121 -6.89 -3.70 -15.20
CA GLN A 121 -6.20 -4.22 -14.02
C GLN A 121 -5.19 -3.19 -13.49
N ALA A 122 -4.40 -2.60 -14.39
CA ALA A 122 -3.47 -1.52 -14.04
C ALA A 122 -4.21 -0.33 -13.38
N GLU A 123 -5.36 0.06 -13.93
CA GLU A 123 -6.20 1.11 -13.35
C GLU A 123 -6.76 0.73 -11.98
N ALA A 124 -7.31 -0.49 -11.84
CA ALA A 124 -7.92 -0.93 -10.59
C ALA A 124 -6.93 -0.86 -9.42
N VAL A 125 -5.69 -1.29 -9.65
CA VAL A 125 -4.61 -1.27 -8.66
C VAL A 125 -4.20 0.17 -8.30
N LEU A 126 -4.06 1.05 -9.28
CA LEU A 126 -3.68 2.45 -9.02
C LEU A 126 -4.81 3.24 -8.35
N ARG A 127 -6.08 2.97 -8.69
CA ARG A 127 -7.25 3.54 -8.01
C ARG A 127 -7.33 3.07 -6.56
N TRP A 128 -7.02 1.81 -6.29
CA TRP A 128 -6.89 1.29 -4.93
C TRP A 128 -5.80 2.03 -4.14
N ALA A 129 -4.64 2.27 -4.74
CA ALA A 129 -3.57 3.01 -4.08
C ALA A 129 -3.96 4.47 -3.79
N LEU A 130 -4.61 5.15 -4.73
CA LEU A 130 -5.14 6.50 -4.52
C LEU A 130 -6.14 6.52 -3.35
N ARG A 131 -7.05 5.54 -3.29
CA ARG A 131 -8.02 5.40 -2.20
C ARG A 131 -7.34 5.23 -0.85
N ILE A 132 -6.33 4.37 -0.74
CA ILE A 132 -5.55 4.21 0.51
C ILE A 132 -4.91 5.53 0.92
N CYS A 133 -4.35 6.30 -0.01
CA CYS A 133 -3.74 7.60 0.29
C CYS A 133 -4.76 8.61 0.85
N THR A 134 -6.00 8.55 0.36
CA THR A 134 -7.08 9.44 0.81
C THR A 134 -7.72 8.97 2.12
N GLU A 135 -7.88 7.66 2.32
CA GLU A 135 -8.58 7.07 3.48
C GLU A 135 -7.69 6.89 4.72
N ALA A 136 -6.38 6.70 4.56
CA ALA A 136 -5.44 6.54 5.67
C ALA A 136 -5.22 7.83 6.52
N GLN A 137 -5.99 8.89 6.26
CA GLN A 137 -5.88 10.19 6.90
C GLN A 137 -6.75 10.22 8.17
N PRO A 138 -6.17 10.44 9.37
CA PRO A 138 -6.97 10.71 10.55
C PRO A 138 -7.76 12.00 10.34
N SER A 139 -9.07 11.95 10.60
CA SER A 139 -10.03 13.05 10.53
C SER A 139 -9.86 14.07 11.67
N HIS A 140 -8.61 14.42 12.00
CA HIS A 140 -8.35 15.59 12.82
C HIS A 140 -8.27 16.82 11.92
N ALA A 141 -9.39 17.55 11.90
CA ALA A 141 -9.46 18.91 11.40
C ALA A 141 -8.44 19.79 12.14
N GLY A 142 -7.25 19.92 11.59
CA GLY A 142 -6.18 20.77 12.08
C GLY A 142 -5.11 20.91 11.01
N ALA A 143 -4.63 22.12 10.78
CA ALA A 143 -3.89 22.61 9.61
C ALA A 143 -2.62 21.84 9.14
N ASP A 144 -2.20 20.76 9.78
CA ASP A 144 -0.98 20.01 9.42
C ASP A 144 -1.32 18.65 8.79
N ARG A 145 -1.60 18.66 7.48
CA ARG A 145 -1.44 17.42 6.68
C ARG A 145 0.05 17.10 6.64
N PRO A 146 0.51 15.90 7.01
CA PRO A 146 1.90 15.52 6.86
C PRO A 146 2.32 15.66 5.40
N ILE A 147 3.43 16.37 5.14
CA ILE A 147 3.95 16.64 3.80
C ILE A 147 4.10 15.34 2.98
N LEU A 148 4.57 14.27 3.63
CA LEU A 148 4.75 12.94 3.03
C LEU A 148 3.43 12.33 2.51
N ALA A 149 2.33 12.50 3.24
CA ALA A 149 1.04 11.94 2.85
C ALA A 149 0.45 12.63 1.61
N ARG A 150 0.75 13.93 1.43
CA ARG A 150 0.41 14.67 0.19
C ARG A 150 1.21 14.14 -0.99
N GLU A 151 2.51 13.94 -0.81
CA GLU A 151 3.39 13.44 -1.86
C GLU A 151 2.97 12.05 -2.37
N HIS A 152 2.55 11.13 -1.49
CA HIS A 152 2.08 9.81 -1.93
C HIS A 152 0.77 9.88 -2.72
N THR A 153 -0.15 10.77 -2.32
CA THR A 153 -1.40 11.03 -3.06
C THR A 153 -1.10 11.59 -4.44
N GLU A 154 -0.19 12.55 -4.54
CA GLU A 154 0.27 13.13 -5.80
C GLU A 154 0.93 12.07 -6.69
N ARG A 155 1.83 11.24 -6.15
CA ARG A 155 2.47 10.14 -6.89
C ARG A 155 1.44 9.13 -7.43
N ALA A 156 0.40 8.81 -6.66
CA ALA A 156 -0.69 7.94 -7.12
C ALA A 156 -1.49 8.59 -8.25
N ALA A 157 -1.85 9.87 -8.12
CA ALA A 157 -2.57 10.63 -9.16
C ALA A 157 -1.76 10.78 -10.44
N ILE A 158 -0.45 11.08 -10.34
CA ILE A 158 0.47 11.13 -11.48
C ILE A 158 0.50 9.79 -12.20
N SER A 159 0.59 8.69 -11.44
CA SER A 159 0.67 7.34 -12.01
C SER A 159 -0.61 6.96 -12.76
N LEU A 160 -1.78 7.34 -12.25
CA LEU A 160 -3.07 7.19 -12.97
C LEU A 160 -3.10 8.02 -14.25
N GLY A 161 -2.71 9.29 -14.17
CA GLY A 161 -2.69 10.16 -15.34
C GLY A 161 -1.71 9.70 -16.42
N GLU A 162 -0.53 9.21 -16.05
CA GLU A 162 0.42 8.61 -17.01
C GLU A 162 -0.10 7.32 -17.62
N LEU A 163 -0.84 6.49 -16.86
CA LEU A 163 -1.50 5.30 -17.39
C LEU A 163 -2.50 5.69 -18.50
N TYR A 164 -3.37 6.67 -18.22
CA TYR A 164 -4.36 7.11 -19.18
C TYR A 164 -3.75 7.83 -20.39
N ARG A 165 -2.76 8.71 -20.16
CA ARG A 165 -2.00 9.37 -21.22
C ARG A 165 -1.34 8.34 -22.14
N SER A 166 -0.75 7.29 -21.57
CA SER A 166 -0.14 6.20 -22.35
C SER A 166 -1.18 5.47 -23.19
N ALA A 167 -2.39 5.28 -22.65
CA ALA A 167 -3.49 4.63 -23.37
C ALA A 167 -3.99 5.45 -24.59
N LEU A 168 -3.92 6.78 -24.53
CA LEU A 168 -4.26 7.66 -25.66
C LEU A 168 -3.36 7.47 -26.90
N GLN A 169 -2.19 6.85 -26.74
CA GLN A 169 -1.29 6.53 -27.84
C GLN A 169 -1.61 5.18 -28.51
N GLY A 170 -2.58 4.44 -27.97
CA GLY A 170 -2.97 3.12 -28.46
C GLY A 170 -4.02 3.15 -29.58
N ASN A 171 -4.67 2.01 -29.79
CA ASN A 171 -5.80 1.89 -30.71
C ASN A 171 -7.06 2.60 -30.16
N ASP A 172 -8.12 2.70 -30.96
CA ASP A 172 -9.32 3.46 -30.59
C ASP A 172 -9.98 2.99 -29.29
N SER A 173 -10.02 1.67 -29.03
CA SER A 173 -10.54 1.13 -27.76
C SER A 173 -9.67 1.51 -26.55
N THR A 174 -8.35 1.62 -26.74
CA THR A 174 -7.40 2.01 -25.70
C THR A 174 -7.44 3.52 -25.48
N LYS A 175 -7.68 4.30 -26.55
CA LYS A 175 -7.92 5.74 -26.48
C LYS A 175 -9.20 6.05 -25.71
N GLU A 176 -10.31 5.36 -26.00
CA GLU A 176 -11.57 5.50 -25.28
C GLU A 176 -11.36 5.26 -23.78
N PHE A 177 -10.65 4.17 -23.43
CA PHE A 177 -10.25 3.91 -22.05
C PHE A 177 -9.45 5.06 -21.43
N GLY A 178 -8.48 5.63 -22.15
CA GLY A 178 -7.68 6.77 -21.68
C GLY A 178 -8.53 8.03 -21.43
N LEU A 179 -9.44 8.36 -22.35
CA LEU A 179 -10.34 9.51 -22.23
C LEU A 179 -11.31 9.34 -21.06
N ASP A 180 -11.93 8.16 -20.94
CA ASP A 180 -12.82 7.83 -19.83
C ASP A 180 -12.10 7.87 -18.49
N GLY A 181 -10.86 7.37 -18.44
CA GLY A 181 -9.99 7.41 -17.28
C GLY A 181 -9.66 8.83 -16.83
N ILE A 182 -9.26 9.70 -17.75
CA ILE A 182 -9.00 11.12 -17.46
C ILE A 182 -10.27 11.82 -16.98
N LYS A 183 -11.41 11.58 -17.65
CA LYS A 183 -12.71 12.12 -17.22
C LYS A 183 -13.11 11.64 -15.82
N TRP A 184 -12.81 10.39 -15.47
CA TRP A 184 -13.01 9.89 -14.12
C TRP A 184 -12.09 10.59 -13.12
N LEU A 185 -10.82 10.80 -13.47
CA LEU A 185 -9.85 11.47 -12.60
C LEU A 185 -10.25 12.92 -12.32
N SER A 186 -10.74 13.66 -13.33
CA SER A 186 -11.25 15.03 -13.16
C SER A 186 -12.49 15.12 -12.27
N LYS A 187 -13.31 14.05 -12.21
CA LYS A 187 -14.46 14.01 -11.29
C LYS A 187 -14.04 13.87 -9.81
N GLN A 188 -12.79 13.51 -9.53
CA GLN A 188 -12.25 13.41 -8.17
C GLN A 188 -11.82 14.77 -7.59
N GLU A 189 -12.04 15.88 -8.31
CA GLU A 189 -11.55 17.19 -7.93
C GLU A 189 -11.95 17.68 -6.51
N PRO A 190 -11.11 18.52 -5.88
CA PRO A 190 -11.28 18.95 -4.49
C PRO A 190 -12.60 19.67 -4.18
N GLY A 191 -13.27 20.23 -5.21
CA GLY A 191 -14.58 20.86 -5.06
C GLY A 191 -15.70 19.89 -4.65
N ARG A 192 -15.48 18.58 -4.81
CA ARG A 192 -16.37 17.51 -4.31
C ARG A 192 -15.73 16.62 -3.25
N ASN A 193 -14.39 16.57 -3.16
CA ASN A 193 -13.68 15.85 -2.12
C ASN A 193 -12.68 16.77 -1.38
N PRO A 194 -13.04 17.34 -0.21
CA PRO A 194 -12.20 18.28 0.53
C PRO A 194 -10.87 17.67 1.04
N GLN A 195 -10.67 16.35 0.87
CA GLN A 195 -9.48 15.64 1.31
C GLN A 195 -8.32 15.67 0.29
N LEU A 196 -8.55 16.03 -0.98
CA LEU A 196 -7.47 16.05 -1.98
C LEU A 196 -6.53 17.28 -1.85
N PRO A 197 -5.21 17.15 -2.04
CA PRO A 197 -4.28 18.29 -2.10
C PRO A 197 -4.50 19.17 -3.34
N VAL A 198 -4.18 20.47 -3.24
CA VAL A 198 -4.26 21.43 -4.36
C VAL A 198 -3.37 21.01 -5.53
N ALA A 199 -2.16 20.49 -5.27
CA ALA A 199 -1.26 19.99 -6.31
C ALA A 199 -1.86 18.85 -7.15
N VAL A 200 -2.76 18.04 -6.57
CA VAL A 200 -3.47 17.00 -7.34
C VAL A 200 -4.40 17.61 -8.37
N ARG A 201 -4.97 18.80 -8.12
CA ARG A 201 -5.75 19.52 -9.13
C ARG A 201 -4.88 19.92 -10.33
N GLU A 202 -3.70 20.49 -10.09
CA GLU A 202 -2.79 20.87 -11.19
C GLU A 202 -2.37 19.65 -12.02
N ILE A 203 -2.17 18.50 -11.37
CA ILE A 203 -1.90 17.22 -12.04
C ILE A 203 -3.10 16.81 -12.92
N ILE A 204 -4.32 16.90 -12.39
CA ILE A 204 -5.56 16.57 -13.11
C ILE A 204 -5.77 17.49 -14.31
N ASP A 205 -5.58 18.79 -14.13
CA ASP A 205 -5.74 19.81 -15.18
C ASP A 205 -4.80 19.52 -16.35
N ARG A 206 -3.53 19.20 -16.04
CA ARG A 206 -2.51 18.84 -17.04
C ARG A 206 -2.94 17.67 -17.92
N TYR A 207 -3.50 16.60 -17.35
CA TYR A 207 -3.96 15.45 -18.16
C TYR A 207 -5.27 15.75 -18.89
N SER A 208 -6.14 16.57 -18.30
CA SER A 208 -7.38 17.01 -18.95
C SER A 208 -7.08 17.81 -20.22
N ASP A 209 -6.05 18.66 -20.21
CA ASP A 209 -5.65 19.43 -21.38
C ASP A 209 -5.01 18.56 -22.47
N ILE A 210 -4.25 17.52 -22.09
CA ILE A 210 -3.75 16.52 -23.04
C ILE A 210 -4.92 15.79 -23.72
N ALA A 211 -5.95 15.38 -22.97
CA ALA A 211 -7.12 14.71 -23.54
C ALA A 211 -7.86 15.59 -24.55
N LYS A 212 -8.13 16.87 -24.21
CA LYS A 212 -8.75 17.84 -25.13
C LYS A 212 -7.95 18.00 -26.43
N GLY A 213 -6.62 18.01 -26.32
CA GLY A 213 -5.73 18.08 -27.48
C GLY A 213 -5.88 16.88 -28.41
N VAL A 214 -6.09 15.67 -27.89
CA VAL A 214 -6.28 14.46 -28.69
C VAL A 214 -7.67 14.45 -29.36
N ASP A 215 -8.72 14.86 -28.66
CA ASP A 215 -10.07 14.97 -29.22
C ASP A 215 -10.16 15.99 -30.37
N ALA A 216 -9.40 17.08 -30.29
CA ALA A 216 -9.39 18.14 -31.31
C ALA A 216 -8.67 17.74 -32.62
N HIS A 217 -7.79 16.73 -32.59
CA HIS A 217 -7.05 16.24 -33.78
C HIS A 217 -7.62 14.94 -34.37
N GLY A 218 -8.66 14.38 -33.73
CA GLY A 218 -9.34 13.16 -34.16
C GLY A 218 -10.63 13.40 -34.97
N ASN A 219 -10.98 14.66 -35.26
CA ASN A 219 -12.12 15.07 -36.09
C ASN A 219 -11.64 15.61 -37.44
#